data_AF-A0A7W4LJD3-F1
#
_entry.id   AF-A0A7W4LJD3-F1
#
_cell.length_a   1.000
_cell.length_b   1.000
_cell.length_c   1.000
_cell.angle_alpha   90.00
_cell.angle_beta   90.00
_cell.angle_gamma   90.00
#
_symmetry.space_group_name_H-M   'P 1'
#
loop_
_entity.id
_entity.type
_entity.pdbx_description
1 polymer ?
#
loop_
_entity_poly.entity_id
_entity_poly.type
_entity_poly.pdbx_seq_one_letter_code
_entity_poly.pdbx_strand_id
1 'polypeptide(L)'
;MQNYYVIAEKDLTPSEPHSSAWPKIIGYNPIYREFLFMEGKGHGLMGGEVSQDSASLAKWQDIFVELNAEWFLDFLNLNTFSDENDFLNKLIDVIGQPRTIAY
;
A
#
# COMPACT_ATOMS: atom_id res chain seq x y z
N MET A 1 -13.40 4.43 10.25
CA MET A 1 -12.27 3.50 10.22
C MET A 1 -12.43 2.68 8.97
N GLN A 2 -11.48 2.83 8.06
CA GLN A 2 -11.41 2.11 6.81
C GLN A 2 -10.43 0.94 6.95
N ASN A 3 -10.67 -0.14 6.23
CA ASN A 3 -9.75 -1.29 6.18
C ASN A 3 -8.91 -1.21 4.91
N TYR A 4 -7.60 -1.30 5.07
CA TYR A 4 -6.64 -1.27 3.98
C TYR A 4 -5.91 -2.62 3.91
N TYR A 5 -5.90 -3.23 2.73
CA TYR A 5 -5.10 -4.40 2.43
C TYR A 5 -3.66 -3.97 2.15
N VAL A 6 -2.70 -4.57 2.85
CA VAL A 6 -1.30 -4.20 2.68
C VAL A 6 -0.75 -4.86 1.43
N ILE A 7 -0.28 -4.02 0.53
CA ILE A 7 0.25 -4.40 -0.77
C ILE A 7 1.76 -4.58 -0.69
N ALA A 8 2.44 -3.65 -0.03
CA ALA A 8 3.87 -3.70 0.17
C ALA A 8 4.27 -2.96 1.45
N GLU A 9 5.37 -3.40 2.02
CA GLU A 9 5.95 -2.80 3.21
C GLU A 9 7.45 -2.99 3.25
N LYS A 10 8.13 -2.12 4.00
CA LYS A 10 9.55 -2.24 4.28
C LYS A 10 9.84 -1.78 5.70
N ASP A 11 10.78 -2.45 6.35
CA ASP A 11 11.43 -2.04 7.59
C ASP A 11 10.49 -1.68 8.76
N LEU A 12 9.50 -2.55 9.07
CA LEU A 12 8.63 -2.35 10.25
C LEU A 12 9.35 -2.45 11.61
N THR A 13 10.55 -3.04 11.64
CA THR A 13 11.41 -3.16 12.82
C THR A 13 12.85 -2.87 12.41
N PRO A 14 13.23 -1.59 12.22
CA PRO A 14 14.58 -1.26 11.81
C PRO A 14 15.56 -1.73 12.89
N SER A 15 16.52 -2.56 12.50
CA SER A 15 17.61 -3.04 13.39
C SER A 15 18.47 -1.88 13.89
N GLU A 16 18.45 -0.76 13.17
CA GLU A 16 19.24 0.44 13.45
C GLU A 16 18.33 1.61 13.90
N PRO A 17 18.52 2.16 15.10
CA PRO A 17 17.69 3.26 15.63
C PRO A 17 17.80 4.59 14.86
N HIS A 18 18.66 4.66 13.84
CA HIS A 18 18.90 5.83 12.99
C HIS A 18 18.98 5.48 11.50
N SER A 19 18.40 4.34 11.08
CA SER A 19 18.34 4.01 9.64
C SER A 19 17.63 5.13 8.89
N SER A 20 18.23 5.57 7.79
CA SER A 20 17.59 6.51 6.86
C SER A 20 16.46 5.84 6.06
N ALA A 21 16.39 4.50 6.07
CA ALA A 21 15.30 3.72 5.49
C ALA A 21 14.24 3.49 6.57
N TRP A 22 13.30 4.42 6.66
CA TRP A 22 12.18 4.37 7.59
C TRP A 22 11.11 3.35 7.18
N PRO A 23 10.26 2.87 8.12
CA PRO A 23 9.16 1.99 7.78
C PRO A 23 8.23 2.65 6.79
N LYS A 24 7.92 1.94 5.71
CA LYS A 24 6.98 2.38 4.68
C LYS A 24 5.95 1.30 4.43
N ILE A 25 4.70 1.70 4.23
CA ILE A 25 3.58 0.80 3.94
C ILE A 25 2.74 1.40 2.81
N ILE A 26 2.38 0.56 1.85
CA ILE A 26 1.31 0.83 0.89
C ILE A 26 0.13 -0.07 1.27
N GLY A 27 -0.96 0.55 1.69
CA GLY A 27 -2.27 -0.06 1.84
C GLY A 27 -3.19 0.32 0.69
N TYR A 28 -4.16 -0.52 0.38
CA TYR A 28 -5.19 -0.22 -0.61
C TYR A 28 -6.58 -0.65 -0.12
N ASN A 29 -7.56 0.22 -0.33
CA ASN A 29 -8.96 -0.04 -0.07
C ASN A 29 -9.73 -0.15 -1.40
N PRO A 30 -10.19 -1.36 -1.79
CA PRO A 30 -10.89 -1.56 -3.06
C PRO A 30 -12.31 -0.97 -3.08
N ILE A 31 -12.93 -0.75 -1.92
CA ILE A 31 -14.29 -0.20 -1.82
C ILE A 31 -14.29 1.29 -2.18
N TYR A 32 -13.37 2.04 -1.57
CA TYR A 32 -13.26 3.49 -1.78
C TYR A 32 -12.26 3.87 -2.88
N ARG A 33 -11.50 2.88 -3.38
CA ARG A 33 -10.42 3.07 -4.37
C ARG A 33 -9.39 4.07 -3.88
N GLU A 34 -8.91 3.84 -2.67
CA GLU A 34 -7.96 4.71 -1.97
C GLU A 34 -6.69 3.95 -1.59
N PHE A 35 -5.56 4.63 -1.71
CA PHE A 35 -4.28 4.21 -1.20
C PHE A 35 -4.04 4.83 0.17
N LEU A 36 -3.52 4.03 1.09
CA LEU A 36 -2.93 4.49 2.34
C LEU A 36 -1.42 4.41 2.22
N PHE A 37 -0.74 5.55 2.18
CA PHE A 37 0.70 5.62 2.25
C PHE A 37 1.11 5.97 3.67
N MET A 38 1.90 5.12 4.32
CA MET A 38 2.48 5.43 5.63
C MET A 38 3.99 5.46 5.57
N GLU A 39 4.58 6.49 6.18
CA GLU A 39 6.03 6.61 6.38
C GLU A 39 6.31 6.96 7.84
N GLY A 40 7.27 6.27 8.46
CA GLY A 40 7.75 6.60 9.80
C GLY A 40 8.81 7.70 9.80
N LYS A 41 8.76 8.63 10.75
CA LYS A 41 9.91 9.50 11.06
C LYS A 41 10.07 9.67 12.56
N GLY A 42 10.99 8.94 13.18
CA GLY A 42 11.53 9.11 14.55
C GLY A 42 10.56 9.03 15.75
N HIS A 43 9.30 9.40 15.57
CA HIS A 43 8.28 9.58 16.61
C HIS A 43 6.93 8.94 16.25
N GLY A 44 6.81 8.26 15.10
CA GLY A 44 5.60 7.56 14.67
C GLY A 44 5.51 7.35 13.17
N LEU A 45 4.60 6.46 12.74
CA LEU A 45 4.13 6.32 11.36
C LEU A 45 3.10 7.42 11.09
N MET A 46 3.36 8.30 10.12
CA MET A 46 2.36 9.21 9.60
C MET A 46 1.83 8.67 8.27
N GLY A 47 0.51 8.66 8.14
CA GLY A 47 -0.21 8.17 6.97
C GLY A 47 -0.95 9.28 6.24
N GLY A 48 -1.16 9.10 4.95
CA GLY A 48 -2.09 9.90 4.15
C GLY A 48 -2.91 9.02 3.23
N GLU A 49 -4.21 9.29 3.16
CA GLU A 49 -5.14 8.67 2.21
C GLU A 49 -5.07 9.44 0.87
N VAL A 50 -5.00 8.70 -0.23
CA VAL A 50 -4.88 9.24 -1.59
C VAL A 50 -5.79 8.45 -2.51
N SER A 51 -6.63 9.12 -3.30
CA SER A 51 -7.45 8.41 -4.29
C SER A 51 -6.59 7.68 -5.34
N GLN A 52 -7.05 6.54 -5.85
CA GLN A 52 -6.38 5.76 -6.88
C GLN A 52 -6.00 6.62 -8.09
N ASP A 53 -6.90 7.51 -8.53
CA ASP A 53 -6.66 8.42 -9.66
C ASP A 53 -5.55 9.45 -9.37
N SER A 54 -5.31 9.78 -8.10
CA SER A 54 -4.22 10.68 -7.68
C SER A 54 -2.92 9.94 -7.38
N ALA A 55 -2.99 8.66 -7.02
CA ALA A 55 -1.83 7.82 -6.69
C ALA A 55 -0.97 7.49 -7.93
N SER A 56 -1.54 7.59 -9.12
CA SER A 56 -0.83 7.47 -10.41
C SER A 56 -0.03 8.73 -10.78
N LEU A 57 -0.10 9.81 -9.98
CA LEU A 57 0.70 11.01 -10.18
C LEU A 57 2.16 10.75 -9.77
N ALA A 58 3.10 11.32 -10.53
CA ALA A 58 4.55 11.16 -10.36
C ALA A 58 5.04 11.33 -8.91
N LYS A 59 4.39 12.18 -8.10
CA LYS A 59 4.76 12.43 -6.70
C LYS A 59 4.64 11.21 -5.77
N TRP A 60 3.90 10.18 -6.16
CA TRP A 60 3.76 8.93 -5.40
C TRP A 60 4.46 7.76 -6.07
N GLN A 61 5.03 7.94 -7.26
CA GLN A 61 5.69 6.86 -7.97
C GLN A 61 6.94 6.38 -7.21
N ASP A 62 7.65 7.30 -6.54
CA ASP A 62 8.82 6.98 -5.73
C ASP A 62 8.53 5.94 -4.64
N ILE A 63 7.37 6.00 -3.95
CA ILE A 63 7.06 5.02 -2.90
C ILE A 63 6.76 3.63 -3.46
N PHE A 64 6.15 3.54 -4.65
CA PHE A 64 5.94 2.26 -5.33
C PHE A 64 7.28 1.66 -5.78
N VAL A 65 8.20 2.46 -6.32
CA VAL A 65 9.54 2.01 -6.72
C VAL A 65 10.33 1.54 -5.49
N GLU A 66 10.35 2.33 -4.41
CA GLU A 66 11.10 2.01 -3.19
C GLU A 66 10.63 0.71 -2.51
N LEU A 67 9.34 0.40 -2.63
CA LEU A 67 8.73 -0.81 -2.09
C LEU A 67 8.59 -1.94 -3.11
N ASN A 68 9.12 -1.76 -4.33
CA ASN A 68 8.99 -2.71 -5.43
C ASN A 68 7.53 -3.15 -5.68
N ALA A 69 6.62 -2.18 -5.63
CA ALA A 69 5.16 -2.35 -5.65
C ALA A 69 4.51 -1.79 -6.92
N GLU A 70 5.29 -1.41 -7.94
CA GLU A 70 4.78 -0.89 -9.22
C GLU A 70 3.83 -1.87 -9.92
N TRP A 71 4.07 -3.18 -9.75
CA TRP A 71 3.20 -4.26 -10.25
C TRP A 71 1.74 -4.10 -9.81
N PHE A 72 1.47 -3.44 -8.69
CA PHE A 72 0.11 -3.26 -8.20
C PHE A 72 -0.68 -2.24 -9.03
N LEU A 73 -0.01 -1.23 -9.59
CA LEU A 73 -0.65 -0.29 -10.49
C LEU A 73 -1.09 -1.00 -11.78
N ASP A 74 -0.24 -1.87 -12.32
CA ASP A 74 -0.58 -2.72 -13.46
C ASP A 74 -1.70 -3.71 -13.09
N PHE A 75 -1.64 -4.32 -11.90
CA PHE A 75 -2.68 -5.22 -11.40
C PHE A 75 -4.06 -4.53 -11.39
N LEU A 76 -4.15 -3.29 -10.90
CA LEU A 76 -5.38 -2.51 -10.88
C LEU A 76 -5.87 -2.12 -12.29
N ASN A 77 -4.96 -1.88 -13.23
CA ASN A 77 -5.30 -1.49 -14.60
C ASN A 77 -5.73 -2.69 -15.47
N LEU A 78 -5.13 -3.85 -15.25
CA LEU A 78 -5.35 -5.05 -16.05
C LEU A 78 -6.54 -5.89 -15.56
N ASN A 79 -7.06 -5.61 -14.36
CA ASN A 79 -8.18 -6.33 -13.78
C ASN A 79 -9.39 -5.42 -13.59
N THR A 80 -10.56 -5.96 -13.87
CA THR A 80 -11.83 -5.44 -13.37
C THR A 80 -12.24 -6.24 -12.14
N PHE A 81 -12.72 -5.56 -11.11
CA PHE A 81 -13.17 -6.19 -9.87
C PHE A 81 -14.68 -6.04 -9.74
N SER A 82 -15.36 -7.15 -9.50
CA SER A 82 -16.82 -7.19 -9.36
C SER A 82 -17.26 -6.71 -7.98
N ASP A 83 -16.49 -7.09 -6.97
CA ASP A 83 -16.67 -6.78 -5.56
C ASP A 83 -15.35 -6.95 -4.79
N GLU A 84 -15.38 -6.71 -3.48
CA GLU A 84 -14.21 -6.83 -2.60
C GLU A 84 -13.65 -8.26 -2.53
N ASN A 85 -14.49 -9.29 -2.57
CA ASN A 85 -14.02 -10.69 -2.52
C ASN A 85 -13.31 -11.09 -3.82
N ASP A 86 -13.82 -10.64 -4.97
CA ASP A 86 -13.16 -10.83 -6.27
C ASP A 86 -11.78 -10.17 -6.30
N PHE A 87 -11.70 -8.92 -5.80
CA PHE A 87 -10.41 -8.24 -5.59
C PHE A 87 -9.48 -9.04 -4.68
N LEU A 88 -9.98 -9.48 -3.52
CA LEU A 88 -9.18 -10.18 -2.51
C LEU A 88 -8.66 -11.52 -3.04
N ASN A 89 -9.49 -12.30 -3.73
CA ASN A 89 -9.07 -13.57 -4.34
C ASN A 89 -7.94 -13.36 -5.35
N LYS A 90 -8.08 -12.38 -6.25
CA LYS A 90 -7.04 -12.03 -7.23
C LYS A 90 -5.76 -11.52 -6.56
N LEU A 91 -5.88 -10.74 -5.49
CA LEU A 91 -4.72 -10.26 -4.74
C LEU A 91 -4.00 -11.41 -4.02
N ILE A 92 -4.76 -12.35 -3.45
CA ILE A 92 -4.22 -13.55 -2.78
C ILE A 92 -3.39 -14.40 -3.75
N ASP A 93 -3.83 -14.52 -5.00
CA ASP A 93 -3.07 -15.24 -6.03
C ASP A 93 -1.70 -14.60 -6.33
N VAL A 94 -1.51 -13.31 -6.03
CA VAL A 94 -0.26 -12.57 -6.28
C VAL A 94 0.65 -12.53 -5.06
N ILE A 95 0.12 -12.19 -3.88
CA ILE A 95 0.92 -11.93 -2.67
C ILE A 95 0.62 -12.87 -1.49
N GLY A 96 -0.28 -13.85 -1.67
CA GLY A 96 -0.80 -14.66 -0.58
C GLY A 96 -1.79 -13.86 0.29
N GLN A 97 -2.10 -14.36 1.50
CA GLN A 97 -3.05 -13.70 2.39
C GLN A 97 -2.54 -12.31 2.81
N PRO A 98 -3.15 -11.19 2.35
CA PRO A 98 -2.71 -9.87 2.75
C PRO A 98 -3.06 -9.61 4.22
N ARG A 99 -2.19 -8.88 4.92
CA ARG A 99 -2.55 -8.30 6.22
C ARG A 99 -3.46 -7.09 6.03
N THR A 100 -4.27 -6.78 7.04
CA THR A 100 -5.19 -5.64 7.02
C THR A 100 -4.81 -4.62 8.08
N ILE A 101 -4.93 -3.33 7.76
CA ILE A 101 -4.74 -2.21 8.68
C ILE A 101 -6.03 -1.42 8.76
N ALA A 102 -6.44 -1.08 9.99
CA ALA A 102 -7.50 -0.11 10.22
C ALA A 102 -6.88 1.29 10.35
N TYR A 103 -7.40 2.25 9.57
CA TYR A 103 -6.99 3.65 9.59
C TYR A 103 -8.22 4.57 9.70
#